data_AF-A0A444V4P0-F1
#
_entry.id   AF-A0A444V4P0-F1
#
_cell.length_a   1.000
_cell.length_b   1.000
_cell.length_c   1.000
_cell.angle_alpha   90.00
_cell.angle_beta   90.00
_cell.angle_gamma   90.00
#
_symmetry.space_group_name_H-M   'P 1'
#
loop_
_entity.id
_entity.type
_entity.pdbx_description
1 polymer ?
#
loop_
_entity_poly.entity_id
_entity_poly.type
_entity_poly.pdbx_seq_one_letter_code
_entity_poly.pdbx_strand_id
1 'polypeptide(L)'
;MLYTDLIREWHAAVQAVDEKDWVSALGLLENISEPTSKIFFTAASVHLVLGQLEQAIKALDRTIAKDEHLAVGFFQRGAVHMLAGRLEEALSDCSLALKHFRGNSVIDYRQLGLHYKLHSWQVLYMRRRHVCAEPVTLFSMDFLEKAAGLTGEGRGVSVEQAVVQVKSRMLLEPLMVPKGEVFRPRKQDVEQLIQRDFLGKPKRPGFYEPKVDGLE
;
A
#
# COMPACT_ATOMS: atom_id res chain seq x y z
N MET A 1 0.92 -19.03 12.04
CA MET A 1 1.21 -19.48 10.65
C MET A 1 2.74 -19.50 10.46
N LEU A 2 3.31 -20.40 9.65
CA LEU A 2 4.75 -20.38 9.39
C LEU A 2 5.12 -19.19 8.49
N TYR A 3 6.31 -18.63 8.67
CA TYR A 3 6.81 -17.51 7.84
C TYR A 3 6.83 -17.85 6.35
N THR A 4 7.16 -19.09 6.00
CA THR A 4 7.17 -19.55 4.60
C THR A 4 5.78 -19.57 3.97
N ASP A 5 4.76 -19.97 4.75
CA ASP A 5 3.37 -19.97 4.29
C ASP A 5 2.87 -18.54 4.10
N LEU A 6 3.22 -17.63 5.03
CA LEU A 6 2.93 -16.19 4.93
C LEU A 6 3.47 -15.61 3.61
N ILE A 7 4.76 -15.83 3.32
CA ILE A 7 5.39 -15.28 2.11
C ILE A 7 4.76 -15.89 0.86
N ARG A 8 4.41 -17.18 0.86
CA ARG A 8 3.75 -17.84 -0.27
C ARG A 8 2.36 -17.26 -0.53
N GLU A 9 1.53 -17.13 0.50
CA GLU A 9 0.17 -16.58 0.38
C GLU A 9 0.18 -15.10 0.00
N TRP A 10 1.06 -14.31 0.63
CA TRP A 10 1.22 -12.90 0.29
C TRP A 10 1.74 -12.73 -1.15
N HIS A 11 2.68 -13.56 -1.60
CA HIS A 11 3.16 -13.52 -2.98
C HIS A 11 2.05 -13.86 -3.98
N ALA A 12 1.27 -14.92 -3.73
CA ALA A 12 0.14 -15.30 -4.57
C ALA A 12 -0.93 -14.18 -4.64
N ALA A 13 -1.22 -13.51 -3.52
CA ALA A 13 -2.13 -12.37 -3.49
C ALA A 13 -1.63 -11.21 -4.36
N VAL A 14 -0.33 -10.92 -4.33
CA VAL A 14 0.29 -9.88 -5.16
C VAL A 14 0.25 -10.25 -6.65
N GLN A 15 0.43 -11.53 -6.99
CA GLN A 15 0.28 -11.99 -8.39
C GLN A 15 -1.15 -11.80 -8.89
N ALA A 16 -2.15 -12.13 -8.05
CA ALA A 16 -3.55 -11.87 -8.39
C ALA A 16 -3.83 -10.37 -8.58
N VAL A 17 -3.20 -9.48 -7.80
CA VAL A 17 -3.25 -8.02 -8.02
C VAL A 17 -2.66 -7.64 -9.39
N ASP A 18 -1.53 -8.22 -9.78
CA ASP A 18 -0.89 -7.96 -11.08
C ASP A 18 -1.77 -8.41 -12.26
N GLU A 19 -2.48 -9.53 -12.08
CA GLU A 19 -3.48 -10.05 -13.02
C GLU A 19 -4.80 -9.28 -13.00
N LYS A 20 -4.95 -8.31 -12.09
CA LYS A 20 -6.17 -7.54 -11.84
C LYS A 20 -7.34 -8.41 -11.37
N ASP A 21 -7.07 -9.58 -10.80
CA ASP A 21 -8.04 -10.40 -10.11
C ASP A 21 -8.14 -9.94 -8.64
N TRP A 22 -8.88 -8.84 -8.46
CA TRP A 22 -9.06 -8.19 -7.16
C TRP A 22 -9.79 -9.07 -6.14
N VAL A 23 -10.70 -9.93 -6.60
CA VAL A 23 -11.52 -10.77 -5.72
C VAL A 23 -10.68 -11.91 -5.17
N SER A 24 -9.93 -12.61 -6.03
CA SER A 24 -9.01 -13.66 -5.60
C SER A 24 -7.89 -13.10 -4.74
N ALA A 25 -7.34 -11.93 -5.09
CA ALA A 25 -6.35 -11.25 -4.27
C ALA A 25 -6.87 -10.99 -2.85
N LEU A 26 -8.09 -10.48 -2.71
CA LEU A 26 -8.68 -10.21 -1.40
C LEU A 26 -8.88 -11.49 -0.58
N GLY A 27 -9.41 -12.55 -1.20
CA GLY A 27 -9.59 -13.84 -0.52
C GLY A 27 -8.28 -14.43 -0.01
N LEU A 28 -7.19 -14.32 -0.79
CA LEU A 28 -5.86 -14.74 -0.36
C LEU A 28 -5.33 -13.90 0.81
N LEU A 29 -5.55 -12.58 0.79
CA LEU A 29 -5.12 -11.68 1.87
C LEU A 29 -5.89 -11.92 3.18
N GLU A 30 -7.17 -12.28 3.10
CA GLU A 30 -8.01 -12.57 4.27
C GLU A 30 -7.66 -13.90 4.94
N ASN A 31 -7.13 -14.86 4.19
CA ASN A 31 -6.69 -16.16 4.73
C ASN A 31 -5.41 -16.07 5.60
N ILE A 32 -4.64 -15.00 5.44
CA ILE A 32 -3.40 -14.77 6.20
C ILE A 32 -3.75 -14.51 7.67
N SER A 33 -3.37 -15.43 8.57
CA SER A 33 -3.77 -15.35 9.99
C SER A 33 -3.14 -14.18 10.76
N GLU A 34 -1.91 -13.79 10.40
CA GLU A 34 -1.17 -12.70 11.06
C GLU A 34 -0.67 -11.66 10.04
N PRO A 35 -1.56 -10.80 9.51
CA PRO A 35 -1.17 -9.83 8.51
C PRO A 35 -0.26 -8.73 9.07
N THR A 36 0.75 -8.37 8.30
CA THR A 36 1.61 -7.21 8.57
C THR A 36 0.95 -5.91 8.12
N SER A 37 1.49 -4.76 8.50
CA SER A 37 1.02 -3.44 8.01
C SER A 37 0.94 -3.40 6.47
N LYS A 38 1.93 -3.96 5.79
CA LYS A 38 2.03 -4.03 4.32
C LYS A 38 0.93 -4.87 3.68
N ILE A 39 0.52 -5.96 4.33
CA ILE A 39 -0.55 -6.84 3.85
C ILE A 39 -1.89 -6.14 4.03
N PHE A 40 -2.13 -5.49 5.17
CA PHE A 40 -3.32 -4.67 5.36
C PHE A 40 -3.39 -3.49 4.38
N PHE A 41 -2.26 -2.85 4.07
CA PHE A 41 -2.20 -1.78 3.07
C PHE A 41 -2.57 -2.30 1.67
N THR A 42 -2.10 -3.50 1.33
CA THR A 42 -2.43 -4.18 0.07
C THR A 42 -3.93 -4.48 0.01
N ALA A 43 -4.51 -5.04 1.07
CA ALA A 43 -5.95 -5.29 1.16
C ALA A 43 -6.77 -4.00 1.03
N ALA A 44 -6.34 -2.90 1.67
CA ALA A 44 -6.98 -1.60 1.51
C ALA A 44 -6.95 -1.10 0.05
N SER A 45 -5.82 -1.28 -0.63
CA SER A 45 -5.67 -0.91 -2.04
C SER A 45 -6.60 -1.71 -2.94
N VAL A 46 -6.79 -3.00 -2.65
CA VAL A 46 -7.74 -3.87 -3.35
C VAL A 46 -9.19 -3.43 -3.09
N HIS A 47 -9.56 -3.17 -1.83
CA HIS A 47 -10.89 -2.64 -1.49
C HIS A 47 -11.19 -1.32 -2.19
N LEU A 48 -10.20 -0.42 -2.30
CA LEU A 48 -10.34 0.84 -3.05
C LEU A 48 -10.66 0.62 -4.52
N VAL A 49 -9.98 -0.33 -5.17
CA VAL A 49 -10.26 -0.67 -6.58
C VAL A 49 -11.67 -1.24 -6.74
N LEU A 50 -12.14 -2.00 -5.77
CA LEU A 50 -13.50 -2.55 -5.70
C LEU A 50 -14.58 -1.51 -5.29
N GLY A 51 -14.19 -0.26 -4.99
CA GLY A 51 -15.12 0.79 -4.56
C GLY A 51 -15.61 0.67 -3.11
N GLN A 52 -14.98 -0.20 -2.32
CA GLN A 52 -15.36 -0.52 -0.94
C GLN A 52 -14.65 0.41 0.06
N LEU A 53 -15.08 1.68 0.10
CA LEU A 53 -14.38 2.73 0.86
C LEU A 53 -14.30 2.45 2.37
N GLU A 54 -15.37 1.96 2.99
CA GLU A 54 -15.38 1.67 4.44
C GLU A 54 -14.45 0.51 4.82
N GLN A 55 -14.40 -0.52 3.99
CA GLN A 55 -13.50 -1.65 4.16
C GLN A 55 -12.05 -1.21 3.97
N ALA A 56 -11.79 -0.35 2.98
CA ALA A 56 -10.47 0.24 2.77
C ALA A 56 -10.01 1.06 3.99
N ILE A 57 -10.87 1.89 4.57
CA ILE A 57 -10.58 2.65 5.81
C ILE A 57 -10.21 1.69 6.93
N LYS A 58 -11.02 0.66 7.20
CA LYS A 58 -10.75 -0.34 8.26
C LYS A 58 -9.42 -1.07 8.05
N ALA A 59 -9.09 -1.42 6.81
CA ALA A 59 -7.81 -2.03 6.48
C ALA A 59 -6.64 -1.05 6.70
N LEU A 60 -6.82 0.24 6.41
CA LEU A 60 -5.81 1.27 6.67
C LEU A 60 -5.66 1.59 8.17
N ASP A 61 -6.74 1.52 8.95
CA ASP A 61 -6.66 1.62 10.41
C ASP A 61 -5.76 0.51 10.97
N ARG A 62 -5.95 -0.74 10.50
CA ARG A 62 -5.09 -1.87 10.87
C ARG A 62 -3.65 -1.71 10.37
N THR A 63 -3.47 -1.11 9.19
CA THR A 63 -2.15 -0.79 8.63
C THR A 63 -1.38 0.12 9.59
N ILE A 64 -2.00 1.22 10.00
CA ILE A 64 -1.40 2.24 10.88
C ILE A 64 -1.22 1.69 12.30
N ALA A 65 -2.17 0.87 12.80
CA ALA A 65 -2.03 0.23 14.10
C ALA A 65 -0.84 -0.74 14.17
N LYS A 66 -0.44 -1.34 13.03
CA LYS A 66 0.73 -2.22 12.94
C LYS A 66 2.03 -1.47 12.68
N ASP A 67 1.96 -0.31 12.03
CA ASP A 67 3.11 0.56 11.75
C ASP A 67 2.68 2.03 11.80
N GLU A 68 2.81 2.62 12.99
CA GLU A 68 2.44 4.01 13.24
C GLU A 68 3.38 5.03 12.57
N HIS A 69 4.46 4.58 11.93
CA HIS A 69 5.41 5.45 11.24
C HIS A 69 5.24 5.42 9.72
N LEU A 70 4.30 4.63 9.21
CA LEU A 70 4.07 4.46 7.79
C LEU A 70 3.33 5.66 7.18
N ALA A 71 4.07 6.70 6.76
CA ALA A 71 3.50 7.91 6.18
C ALA A 71 2.55 7.66 4.98
N VAL A 72 2.86 6.67 4.13
CA VAL A 72 2.00 6.27 3.00
C VAL A 72 0.66 5.66 3.46
N GLY A 73 0.61 5.05 4.64
CA GLY A 73 -0.63 4.56 5.24
C GLY A 73 -1.59 5.71 5.57
N PHE A 74 -1.08 6.73 6.26
CA PHE A 74 -1.84 7.97 6.54
C PHE A 74 -2.23 8.69 5.25
N PHE A 75 -1.31 8.84 4.29
CA PHE A 75 -1.61 9.49 3.01
C PHE A 75 -2.74 8.78 2.24
N GLN A 76 -2.68 7.45 2.13
CA GLN A 76 -3.72 6.67 1.46
C GLN A 76 -5.05 6.77 2.21
N ARG A 77 -5.05 6.68 3.55
CA ARG A 77 -6.27 6.78 4.36
C ARG A 77 -6.92 8.16 4.26
N GLY A 78 -6.11 9.22 4.27
CA GLY A 78 -6.58 10.57 4.00
C GLY A 78 -7.25 10.69 2.63
N ALA A 79 -6.68 10.09 1.59
CA ALA A 79 -7.32 10.03 0.27
C ALA A 79 -8.66 9.28 0.28
N VAL A 80 -8.76 8.16 1.00
CA VAL A 80 -10.02 7.40 1.13
C VAL A 80 -11.08 8.20 1.88
N HIS A 81 -10.69 8.86 2.98
CA HIS A 81 -11.58 9.73 3.75
C HIS A 81 -12.12 10.87 2.88
N MET A 82 -11.31 11.46 2.01
CA MET A 82 -11.77 12.47 1.05
C MET A 82 -12.82 11.94 0.07
N LEU A 83 -12.61 10.73 -0.45
CA LEU A 83 -13.59 10.07 -1.32
C LEU A 83 -14.89 9.77 -0.57
N ALA A 84 -14.80 9.47 0.72
CA ALA A 84 -15.95 9.22 1.59
C ALA A 84 -16.60 10.50 2.14
N GLY A 85 -16.12 11.70 1.77
CA GLY A 85 -16.63 12.98 2.27
C GLY A 85 -16.23 13.33 3.72
N ARG A 86 -15.33 12.55 4.33
CA ARG A 86 -14.82 12.72 5.70
C ARG A 86 -13.61 13.66 5.73
N LEU A 87 -13.89 14.95 5.55
CA LEU A 87 -12.85 15.94 5.28
C LEU A 87 -11.94 16.24 6.49
N GLU A 88 -12.48 16.24 7.70
CA GLU A 88 -11.71 16.50 8.92
C GLU A 88 -10.73 15.37 9.22
N GLU A 89 -11.18 14.12 9.08
CA GLU A 89 -10.34 12.93 9.25
C GLU A 89 -9.20 12.91 8.21
N ALA A 90 -9.50 13.27 6.97
CA ALA A 90 -8.48 13.39 5.93
C ALA A 90 -7.45 14.49 6.19
N LEU A 91 -7.86 15.64 6.74
CA LEU A 91 -6.96 16.71 7.16
C LEU A 91 -6.02 16.26 8.28
N SER A 92 -6.57 15.53 9.25
CA SER A 92 -5.79 14.93 10.34
C SER A 92 -4.74 13.96 9.79
N ASP A 93 -5.14 13.08 8.88
CA ASP A 93 -4.25 12.12 8.22
C ASP A 93 -3.15 12.79 7.38
N CYS A 94 -3.46 13.87 6.65
CA CYS A 94 -2.44 14.63 5.94
C CYS A 94 -1.40 15.23 6.90
N SER A 95 -1.84 15.71 8.07
CA SER A 95 -0.97 16.28 9.08
C SER A 95 -0.07 15.21 9.72
N LEU A 96 -0.63 14.03 10.00
CA LEU A 96 0.12 12.88 10.49
C LEU A 96 1.14 12.38 9.45
N ALA A 97 0.73 12.24 8.18
CA ALA A 97 1.63 11.87 7.09
C ALA A 97 2.84 12.83 7.02
N LEU A 98 2.61 14.15 7.02
CA LEU A 98 3.68 15.16 7.02
C LEU A 98 4.59 15.07 8.24
N LYS A 99 4.05 14.77 9.42
CA LYS A 99 4.87 14.55 10.63
C LYS A 99 5.87 13.41 10.42
N HIS A 100 5.46 12.34 9.75
CA HIS A 100 6.33 11.17 9.49
C HIS A 100 7.36 11.38 8.38
N PHE A 101 7.28 12.46 7.59
CA PHE A 101 8.38 12.88 6.71
C PHE A 101 9.63 13.31 7.48
N ARG A 102 9.50 13.75 8.74
CA ARG A 102 10.62 14.19 9.60
C ARG A 102 11.54 15.23 8.91
N GLY A 103 10.94 16.14 8.14
CA GLY A 103 11.65 17.19 7.40
C GLY A 103 12.18 16.78 6.01
N ASN A 104 12.07 15.51 5.61
CA ASN A 104 12.41 15.07 4.26
C ASN A 104 11.36 15.56 3.24
N SER A 105 11.77 15.73 1.99
CA SER A 105 10.86 16.07 0.89
C SER A 105 10.26 14.84 0.20
N VAL A 106 10.93 13.68 0.30
CA VAL A 106 10.54 12.44 -0.36
C VAL A 106 10.81 11.24 0.55
N ILE A 107 9.88 10.30 0.60
CA ILE A 107 10.08 8.97 1.18
C ILE A 107 10.03 7.95 0.04
N ASP A 108 11.12 7.20 -0.14
CA ASP A 108 11.20 6.12 -1.13
C ASP A 108 10.84 4.77 -0.47
N TYR A 109 9.72 4.18 -0.87
CA TYR A 109 9.24 2.91 -0.32
C TYR A 109 9.79 1.67 -1.02
N ARG A 110 10.67 1.81 -2.02
CA ARG A 110 11.22 0.67 -2.79
C ARG A 110 11.88 -0.38 -1.90
N GLN A 111 12.64 0.05 -0.90
CA GLN A 111 13.30 -0.86 0.06
C GLN A 111 12.32 -1.64 0.93
N LEU A 112 11.10 -1.12 1.10
CA LEU A 112 10.03 -1.77 1.85
C LEU A 112 9.14 -2.67 0.97
N GLY A 113 9.36 -2.68 -0.34
CA GLY A 113 8.67 -3.52 -1.31
C GLY A 113 7.55 -2.82 -2.08
N LEU A 114 7.41 -1.49 -1.98
CA LEU A 114 6.42 -0.72 -2.75
C LEU A 114 7.16 0.19 -3.73
N HIS A 115 6.85 0.10 -5.03
CA HIS A 115 7.51 0.91 -6.07
C HIS A 115 6.90 2.31 -6.17
N TYR A 116 6.89 3.04 -5.05
CA TYR A 116 6.28 4.34 -4.94
C TYR A 116 7.17 5.29 -4.14
N LYS A 117 7.29 6.53 -4.62
CA LYS A 117 7.91 7.63 -3.91
C LYS A 117 6.81 8.58 -3.46
N LEU A 118 6.64 8.73 -2.16
CA LEU A 118 5.71 9.69 -1.61
C LEU A 118 6.45 11.02 -1.44
N HIS A 119 5.97 12.05 -2.12
CA HIS A 119 6.52 13.40 -2.00
C HIS A 119 5.66 14.23 -1.05
N SER A 120 6.28 15.06 -0.23
CA SER A 120 5.58 15.91 0.73
C SER A 120 4.64 16.91 0.05
N TRP A 121 4.96 17.33 -1.18
CA TRP A 121 4.09 18.18 -1.99
C TRP A 121 2.74 17.52 -2.31
N GLN A 122 2.71 16.19 -2.51
CA GLN A 122 1.45 15.47 -2.76
C GLN A 122 0.54 15.52 -1.53
N VAL A 123 1.12 15.37 -0.33
CA VAL A 123 0.38 15.45 0.93
C VAL A 123 -0.08 16.89 1.20
N LEU A 124 0.74 17.89 0.88
CA LEU A 124 0.35 19.31 1.01
C LEU A 124 -0.75 19.69 0.02
N TYR A 125 -0.69 19.19 -1.21
CA TYR A 125 -1.76 19.35 -2.19
C TYR A 125 -3.07 18.76 -1.68
N MET A 126 -3.02 17.53 -1.14
CA MET A 126 -4.17 16.86 -0.52
C MET A 126 -4.75 17.67 0.63
N ARG A 127 -3.89 18.15 1.54
CA ARG A 127 -4.29 19.04 2.64
C ARG A 127 -4.95 20.32 2.12
N ARG A 128 -4.43 20.92 1.04
CA ARG A 128 -4.92 22.19 0.49
C ARG A 128 -6.32 22.08 -0.12
N ARG A 129 -6.68 20.93 -0.71
CA ARG A 129 -8.04 20.65 -1.20
C ARG A 129 -9.12 20.91 -0.14
N HIS A 130 -8.82 20.63 1.12
CA HIS A 130 -9.74 20.82 2.23
C HIS A 130 -9.91 22.29 2.66
N VAL A 131 -8.84 23.09 2.57
CA VAL A 131 -8.74 24.45 3.14
C VAL A 131 -9.27 25.54 2.17
N CYS A 132 -10.06 25.20 1.15
CA CYS A 132 -10.67 26.24 0.29
C CYS A 132 -11.75 27.09 1.00
N ALA A 133 -12.03 26.83 2.29
CA ALA A 133 -12.90 27.64 3.14
C ALA A 133 -12.16 28.55 4.16
N GLU A 134 -10.85 28.36 4.37
CA GLU A 134 -10.04 29.21 5.27
C GLU A 134 -9.05 30.10 4.50
N PRO A 135 -8.67 31.27 5.05
CA PRO A 135 -7.71 32.17 4.40
C PRO A 135 -6.39 31.44 4.12
N VAL A 136 -5.93 31.57 2.88
CA VAL A 136 -4.75 30.93 2.30
C VAL A 136 -3.56 30.99 3.27
N THR A 137 -3.14 29.85 3.82
CA THR A 137 -1.82 29.77 4.44
C THR A 137 -0.78 29.80 3.32
N LEU A 138 -0.18 30.99 3.12
CA LEU A 138 0.87 31.29 2.14
C LEU A 138 1.98 30.22 2.10
N PHE A 139 2.25 29.59 3.25
CA PHE A 139 3.27 28.56 3.42
C PHE A 139 3.08 27.31 2.55
N SER A 140 1.83 26.84 2.34
CA SER A 140 1.60 25.63 1.53
C SER A 140 1.78 25.88 0.03
N MET A 141 1.44 27.09 -0.43
CA MET A 141 1.58 27.50 -1.83
C MET A 141 3.04 27.71 -2.20
N ASP A 142 3.79 28.42 -1.36
CA ASP A 142 5.22 28.65 -1.57
C ASP A 142 5.98 27.31 -1.64
N PHE A 143 5.59 26.32 -0.83
CA PHE A 143 6.17 24.98 -0.91
C PHE A 143 5.80 24.25 -2.21
N LEU A 144 4.54 24.31 -2.66
CA LEU A 144 4.12 23.70 -3.93
C LEU A 144 4.81 24.36 -5.14
N GLU A 145 4.99 25.68 -5.12
CA GLU A 145 5.71 26.44 -6.14
C GLU A 145 7.20 26.11 -6.16
N LYS A 146 7.84 26.01 -4.98
CA LYS A 146 9.22 25.52 -4.85
C LYS A 146 9.37 24.08 -5.33
N ALA A 147 8.41 23.21 -5.01
CA ALA A 147 8.41 21.83 -5.47
C ALA A 147 8.26 21.73 -6.99
N ALA A 148 7.44 22.58 -7.62
CA ALA A 148 7.31 22.65 -9.07
C ALA A 148 8.63 23.01 -9.76
N GLY A 149 9.41 23.93 -9.18
CA GLY A 149 10.75 24.27 -9.68
C GLY A 149 11.79 23.13 -9.58
N LEU A 150 11.49 22.05 -8.84
CA LEU A 150 12.43 20.96 -8.55
C LEU A 150 12.06 19.63 -9.22
N THR A 151 10.87 19.50 -9.82
CA THR A 151 10.40 18.23 -10.37
C THR A 151 10.66 18.08 -11.86
N GLY A 152 11.34 17.00 -12.23
CA GLY A 152 11.39 16.44 -13.59
C GLY A 152 10.40 15.29 -13.78
N GLU A 153 9.98 15.09 -15.03
CA GLU A 153 8.84 14.30 -15.54
C GLU A 153 8.55 12.96 -14.83
N GLY A 154 7.28 12.79 -14.44
CA GLY A 154 6.70 11.53 -13.98
C GLY A 154 5.25 11.36 -14.46
N ARG A 155 4.80 10.11 -14.60
CA ARG A 155 3.40 9.80 -14.97
C ARG A 155 2.48 10.07 -13.78
N GLY A 156 1.70 11.15 -13.86
CA GLY A 156 0.75 11.59 -12.83
C GLY A 156 0.40 13.08 -13.00
N VAL A 157 -0.39 13.64 -12.10
CA VAL A 157 -0.60 15.10 -12.03
C VAL A 157 0.77 15.73 -11.76
N SER A 158 1.26 16.55 -12.70
CA SER A 158 2.52 17.27 -12.48
C SER A 158 2.36 18.28 -11.35
N VAL A 159 3.45 18.64 -10.66
CA VAL A 159 3.40 19.67 -9.61
C VAL A 159 2.91 21.00 -10.18
N GLU A 160 3.26 21.34 -11.42
CA GLU A 160 2.72 22.56 -12.04
C GLU A 160 1.19 22.47 -12.21
N GLN A 161 0.67 21.33 -12.64
CA GLN A 161 -0.77 21.11 -12.78
C GLN A 161 -1.47 21.18 -11.42
N ALA A 162 -0.88 20.59 -10.38
CA ALA A 162 -1.37 20.68 -9.02
C ALA A 162 -1.43 22.14 -8.53
N VAL A 163 -0.38 22.96 -8.79
CA VAL A 163 -0.35 24.39 -8.46
C VAL A 163 -1.46 25.15 -9.20
N VAL A 164 -1.64 24.91 -10.50
CA VAL A 164 -2.68 25.56 -11.31
C VAL A 164 -4.07 25.22 -10.79
N GLN A 165 -4.34 23.95 -10.51
CA GLN A 165 -5.65 23.51 -10.03
C GLN A 165 -5.97 24.10 -8.65
N VAL A 166 -4.98 24.18 -7.76
CA VAL A 166 -5.14 24.84 -6.45
C VAL A 166 -5.44 26.34 -6.63
N LYS A 167 -4.77 27.02 -7.55
CA LYS A 167 -5.01 28.45 -7.85
C LYS A 167 -6.40 28.69 -8.45
N SER A 168 -6.88 27.79 -9.29
CA SER A 168 -8.18 27.92 -9.96
C SER A 168 -9.39 27.54 -9.10
N ARG A 169 -9.18 27.10 -7.85
CA ARG A 169 -10.23 26.64 -6.91
C ARG A 169 -11.11 25.51 -7.49
N MET A 170 -10.62 24.79 -8.49
CA MET A 170 -11.35 23.70 -9.12
C MET A 170 -11.43 22.50 -8.16
N LEU A 171 -12.46 21.66 -8.31
CA LEU A 171 -12.59 20.39 -7.56
C LEU A 171 -11.37 19.50 -7.85
N LEU A 172 -10.40 19.52 -6.94
CA LEU A 172 -9.16 18.75 -7.01
C LEU A 172 -9.44 17.24 -6.82
N GLU A 173 -9.06 16.34 -7.71
CA GLU A 173 -9.16 14.90 -7.39
C GLU A 173 -8.10 14.52 -6.33
N PRO A 174 -8.42 13.63 -5.36
CA PRO A 174 -7.44 13.20 -4.39
C PRO A 174 -6.32 12.39 -5.05
N LEU A 175 -5.07 12.77 -4.76
CA LEU A 175 -3.89 11.98 -5.11
C LEU A 175 -3.82 10.76 -4.19
N MET A 176 -3.47 9.62 -4.77
CA MET A 176 -3.35 8.34 -4.06
C MET A 176 -2.27 7.49 -4.72
N VAL A 177 -1.86 6.42 -4.04
CA VAL A 177 -1.00 5.41 -4.67
C VAL A 177 -1.73 4.84 -5.89
N PRO A 178 -1.06 4.72 -7.06
CA PRO A 178 -1.67 4.22 -8.28
C PRO A 178 -2.31 2.83 -8.09
N LYS A 179 -3.41 2.57 -8.79
CA LYS A 179 -4.07 1.27 -8.79
C LYS A 179 -3.09 0.18 -9.25
N GLY A 180 -3.02 -0.92 -8.49
CA GLY A 180 -2.10 -2.04 -8.76
C GLY A 180 -0.71 -1.90 -8.13
N GLU A 181 -0.32 -0.71 -7.65
CA GLU A 181 0.93 -0.57 -6.89
C GLU A 181 0.69 -0.93 -5.41
N VAL A 182 1.33 -2.02 -4.99
CA VAL A 182 1.16 -2.62 -3.66
C VAL A 182 2.50 -3.05 -3.09
N PHE A 183 2.53 -3.29 -1.77
CA PHE A 183 3.73 -3.84 -1.14
C PHE A 183 3.94 -5.29 -1.54
N ARG A 184 5.19 -5.62 -1.86
CA ARG A 184 5.62 -6.95 -2.30
C ARG A 184 6.56 -7.60 -1.28
N PRO A 185 6.51 -8.94 -1.13
CA PRO A 185 7.52 -9.67 -0.37
C PRO A 185 8.90 -9.47 -0.98
N ARG A 186 9.95 -9.66 -0.15
CA ARG A 186 11.33 -9.55 -0.63
C ARG A 186 11.61 -10.63 -1.66
N LYS A 187 12.29 -10.25 -2.75
CA LYS A 187 12.63 -11.18 -3.84
C LYS A 187 13.38 -12.42 -3.34
N GLN A 188 14.33 -12.22 -2.43
CA GLN A 188 15.14 -13.30 -1.83
C GLN A 188 14.27 -14.32 -1.09
N ASP A 189 13.27 -13.85 -0.33
CA ASP A 189 12.39 -14.74 0.44
C ASP A 189 11.53 -15.58 -0.50
N VAL A 190 11.07 -15.01 -1.61
CA VAL A 190 10.31 -15.72 -2.65
C VAL A 190 11.19 -16.74 -3.39
N GLU A 191 12.42 -16.38 -3.76
CA GLU A 191 13.37 -17.29 -4.43
C GLU A 191 13.73 -18.50 -3.54
N GLN A 192 13.84 -18.30 -2.22
CA GLN A 192 14.08 -19.39 -1.26
C GLN A 192 12.91 -20.37 -1.15
N LEU A 193 11.65 -19.92 -1.33
CA LEU A 193 10.50 -20.82 -1.39
C LEU A 193 10.61 -21.77 -2.58
N ILE A 194 10.92 -21.22 -3.75
CA ILE A 194 11.07 -21.98 -4.99
C ILE A 194 12.17 -23.05 -4.83
N GLN A 195 13.34 -22.68 -4.29
CA GLN A 195 14.44 -23.62 -4.07
C GLN A 195 14.08 -24.75 -3.11
N ARG A 196 13.29 -24.46 -2.06
CA ARG A 196 12.84 -25.48 -1.09
C ARG A 196 11.82 -26.44 -1.69
N ASP A 197 10.94 -25.97 -2.57
CA ASP A 197 9.98 -26.84 -3.26
C ASP A 197 10.70 -27.86 -4.18
N PHE A 198 11.83 -27.48 -4.79
CA PHE A 198 12.66 -28.38 -5.59
C PHE A 198 13.36 -29.49 -4.78
N LEU A 199 13.51 -29.34 -3.46
CA LEU A 199 14.15 -30.35 -2.60
C LEU A 199 13.22 -31.52 -2.21
N GLY A 200 11.92 -31.45 -2.58
CA GLY A 200 10.99 -32.58 -2.57
C GLY A 200 10.50 -33.05 -1.20
N LYS A 201 9.22 -33.47 -1.14
CA LYS A 201 8.65 -34.15 0.05
C LYS A 201 9.55 -35.35 0.41
N PRO A 202 9.88 -35.58 1.70
CA PRO A 202 10.67 -36.74 2.08
C PRO A 202 9.95 -38.00 1.60
N LYS A 203 10.63 -38.83 0.79
CA LYS A 203 10.17 -40.19 0.53
C LYS A 203 10.04 -40.85 1.90
N ARG A 204 8.81 -41.17 2.32
CA ARG A 204 8.59 -42.01 3.49
C ARG A 204 9.39 -43.30 3.25
N PRO A 205 10.25 -43.74 4.18
CA PRO A 205 10.87 -45.06 4.07
C PRO A 205 9.74 -46.07 3.95
N GLY A 206 9.72 -46.84 2.86
CA GLY A 206 8.74 -47.90 2.69
C GLY A 206 8.89 -48.87 3.87
N PHE A 207 7.80 -49.05 4.62
CA PHE A 207 7.74 -50.14 5.59
C PHE A 207 7.83 -51.45 4.80
N TYR A 208 8.84 -52.25 5.11
CA TYR A 208 8.98 -53.61 4.60
C TYR A 208 7.87 -54.45 5.24
N GLU A 209 6.86 -54.84 4.46
CA GLU A 209 5.94 -55.91 4.87
C GLU A 209 6.62 -57.26 4.61
N PRO A 210 6.86 -58.09 5.63
CA PRO A 210 7.40 -59.42 5.42
C PRO A 210 6.35 -60.27 4.71
N LYS A 211 6.71 -60.85 3.57
CA LYS A 211 5.92 -61.90 2.91
C LYS A 211 5.79 -63.08 3.88
N VAL A 212 4.56 -63.37 4.27
CA VAL A 212 4.22 -64.62 4.96
C VAL A 212 4.12 -65.68 3.87
N ASP A 213 5.22 -66.42 3.66
CA ASP A 213 5.16 -67.63 2.83
C ASP A 213 4.33 -68.66 3.59
N GLY A 214 3.23 -69.08 2.96
CA GLY A 214 2.36 -70.14 3.45
C GLY A 214 3.10 -71.47 3.44
N LEU A 215 3.00 -72.20 4.55
CA LEU A 215 3.31 -73.62 4.63
C LEU A 215 1.97 -74.36 4.76
N GLU A 216 1.71 -75.19 3.75
CA GLU A 216 0.78 -76.32 3.78
C GLU A 216 1.22 -77.37 4.82
#